data_AF-A0A7V2TYN5-F1
#
_entry.id   AF-A0A7V2TYN5-F1
#
_cell.length_a   1.000
_cell.length_b   1.000
_cell.length_c   1.000
_cell.angle_alpha   90.00
_cell.angle_beta   90.00
_cell.angle_gamma   90.00
#
_symmetry.space_group_name_H-M   'P 1'
#
loop_
_entity.id
_entity.type
_entity.pdbx_description
1 polymer ?
#
loop_
_entity_poly.entity_id
_entity_poly.type
_entity_poly.pdbx_seq_one_letter_code
_entity_poly.pdbx_strand_id
1 'polypeptide(L)'
;MEENSWKEKFVPVLEGKPLEEFRGRGGNLVVISPHPDDDVLGAGGVMIAAAEQGKGVFSVTVTDGRGSPRKGPAIPDQEMAALRKQESLAALKIAGVAGGFYLEKRSPELEGEGGKEAAGELKSIFDWLRPGEVFLPAPYERHKTHLRCTRLALEALRACPGLKPRVLGYSLWGNFWGGKRRVIRDITPFIRKKVEAVLAHSSQIAYKNYQQGIVGKNNSEAVFWESHEVQKAGFVEVFVDLSEFLENWDLSLADFIRRDAEEFIRIYL
;
A
#
# COMPACT_ATOMS: atom_id res chain seq x y z
N MET A 1 -25.65 2.89 8.86
CA MET A 1 -24.30 2.45 9.26
C MET A 1 -23.98 3.16 10.56
N GLU A 2 -23.68 2.43 11.62
CA GLU A 2 -23.26 3.03 12.89
C GLU A 2 -22.00 3.87 12.68
N GLU A 3 -21.97 5.06 13.26
CA GLU A 3 -21.05 6.16 12.96
C GLU A 3 -19.56 5.84 13.22
N ASN A 4 -19.22 4.63 13.71
CA ASN A 4 -17.87 4.24 14.10
C ASN A 4 -17.47 2.77 13.78
N SER A 5 -18.21 2.04 12.93
CA SER A 5 -17.92 0.61 12.64
C SER A 5 -16.49 0.35 12.10
N TRP A 6 -15.86 1.36 11.50
CA TRP A 6 -14.49 1.27 10.99
C TRP A 6 -13.43 1.16 12.11
N LYS A 7 -13.71 1.63 13.34
CA LYS A 7 -12.77 1.53 14.47
C LYS A 7 -12.65 0.11 14.99
N GLU A 8 -13.74 -0.65 14.97
CA GLU A 8 -13.75 -2.07 15.37
C GLU A 8 -12.92 -2.95 14.44
N LYS A 9 -12.63 -2.45 13.23
CA LYS A 9 -11.79 -3.09 12.23
C LYS A 9 -10.29 -2.82 12.45
N PHE A 10 -9.94 -1.96 13.41
CA PHE A 10 -8.56 -1.72 13.79
C PHE A 10 -8.03 -2.82 14.70
N VAL A 11 -6.86 -3.35 14.37
CA VAL A 11 -6.12 -4.28 15.21
C VAL A 11 -4.77 -3.64 15.55
N PRO A 12 -4.52 -3.28 16.83
CA PRO A 12 -3.25 -2.72 17.25
C PRO A 12 -2.14 -3.78 17.20
N VAL A 13 -0.96 -3.34 16.78
CA VAL A 13 0.26 -4.18 16.76
C VAL A 13 1.22 -3.75 17.87
N LEU A 14 1.28 -2.45 18.18
CA LEU A 14 2.08 -1.93 19.29
C LEU A 14 1.30 -2.06 20.61
N GLU A 15 1.88 -2.76 21.56
CA GLU A 15 1.31 -2.90 22.90
C GLU A 15 1.20 -1.53 23.59
N GLY A 16 0.05 -1.29 24.24
CA GLY A 16 -0.18 -0.07 25.02
C GLY A 16 -0.38 1.21 24.21
N LYS A 17 -0.42 1.15 22.86
CA LYS A 17 -0.63 2.31 21.99
C LYS A 17 -2.01 2.26 21.31
N PRO A 18 -3.06 2.84 21.91
CA PRO A 18 -4.39 2.83 21.34
C PRO A 18 -4.49 3.74 20.10
N LEU A 19 -5.51 3.53 19.26
CA LEU A 19 -5.72 4.29 18.02
C LEU A 19 -5.85 5.80 18.28
N GLU A 20 -6.41 6.17 19.43
CA GLU A 20 -6.59 7.54 19.91
C GLU A 20 -5.27 8.31 19.99
N GLU A 21 -4.16 7.62 20.29
CA GLU A 21 -2.84 8.25 20.39
C GLU A 21 -2.46 8.91 19.05
N PHE A 22 -2.88 8.32 17.93
CA PHE A 22 -2.48 8.73 16.60
C PHE A 22 -3.45 9.70 15.93
N ARG A 23 -4.54 10.09 16.60
CA ARG A 23 -5.54 11.00 16.03
C ARG A 23 -4.91 12.32 15.60
N GLY A 24 -5.14 12.73 14.35
CA GLY A 24 -4.72 14.03 13.84
C GLY A 24 -3.21 14.24 13.72
N ARG A 25 -2.37 13.21 13.90
CA ARG A 25 -0.91 13.35 13.83
C ARG A 25 -0.47 13.40 12.37
N GLY A 26 -0.04 14.58 11.90
CA GLY A 26 0.47 14.78 10.54
C GLY A 26 1.72 13.95 10.18
N GLY A 27 2.39 13.34 11.16
CA GLY A 27 3.48 12.39 10.94
C GLY A 27 3.02 10.97 10.58
N ASN A 28 1.71 10.70 10.59
CA ASN A 28 1.17 9.37 10.29
C ASN A 28 1.38 9.00 8.80
N LEU A 29 1.61 7.71 8.57
CA LEU A 29 1.74 7.09 7.26
C LEU A 29 0.69 6.00 7.14
N VAL A 30 -0.11 6.04 6.08
CA VAL A 30 -1.12 5.00 5.79
C VAL A 30 -0.76 4.30 4.48
N VAL A 31 -0.78 2.97 4.48
CA VAL A 31 -0.60 2.14 3.28
C VAL A 31 -1.92 1.45 2.96
N ILE A 32 -2.45 1.69 1.77
CA ILE A 32 -3.62 0.97 1.25
C ILE A 32 -3.14 -0.33 0.64
N SER A 33 -3.62 -1.44 1.20
CA SER A 33 -3.26 -2.80 0.83
C SER A 33 -4.49 -3.47 0.20
N PRO A 34 -4.57 -3.60 -1.14
CA PRO A 34 -5.70 -4.27 -1.77
C PRO A 34 -5.90 -5.69 -1.24
N HIS A 35 -4.82 -6.44 -1.05
CA HIS A 35 -4.80 -7.77 -0.45
C HIS A 35 -3.86 -7.80 0.76
N PRO A 36 -3.99 -8.76 1.70
CA PRO A 36 -3.29 -8.77 2.98
C PRO A 36 -1.76 -8.65 3.00
N ASP A 37 -1.08 -8.84 1.87
CA ASP A 37 0.38 -8.79 1.68
C ASP A 37 0.89 -7.59 0.86
N ASP A 38 0.01 -6.86 0.18
CA ASP A 38 0.43 -5.84 -0.79
C ASP A 38 1.17 -4.66 -0.13
N ASP A 39 0.90 -4.37 1.13
CA ASP A 39 1.55 -3.34 1.93
C ASP A 39 3.05 -3.60 2.12
N VAL A 40 3.42 -4.78 2.62
CA VAL A 40 4.82 -5.15 2.88
C VAL A 40 5.56 -5.48 1.59
N LEU A 41 4.86 -5.96 0.55
CA LEU A 41 5.43 -6.12 -0.79
C LEU A 41 5.76 -4.76 -1.41
N GLY A 42 4.81 -3.82 -1.39
CA GLY A 42 4.88 -2.55 -2.12
C GLY A 42 5.61 -1.44 -1.37
N ALA A 43 5.47 -1.38 -0.05
CA ALA A 43 5.92 -0.28 0.80
C ALA A 43 6.53 -0.74 2.15
N GLY A 44 6.87 -2.03 2.30
CA GLY A 44 7.36 -2.56 3.57
C GLY A 44 8.62 -1.88 4.10
N GLY A 45 9.55 -1.49 3.21
CA GLY A 45 10.78 -0.81 3.61
C GLY A 45 10.51 0.59 4.17
N VAL A 46 9.67 1.38 3.51
CA VAL A 46 9.26 2.71 4.02
C VAL A 46 8.41 2.62 5.29
N MET A 47 7.56 1.59 5.43
CA MET A 47 6.79 1.34 6.64
C MET A 47 7.71 1.12 7.83
N ILE A 48 8.72 0.25 7.68
CA ILE A 48 9.74 -0.02 8.70
C ILE A 48 10.52 1.25 9.04
N ALA A 49 11.02 1.96 8.03
CA ALA A 49 11.80 3.18 8.22
C ALA A 49 11.00 4.25 8.99
N ALA A 50 9.72 4.44 8.65
CA ALA A 50 8.85 5.40 9.33
C ALA A 50 8.54 4.97 10.77
N ALA A 51 8.30 3.68 11.01
CA ALA A 51 8.04 3.15 12.35
C ALA A 51 9.26 3.33 13.28
N GLU A 52 10.49 3.09 12.78
CA GLU A 52 11.72 3.31 13.54
C GLU A 52 12.00 4.79 13.85
N GLN A 53 11.40 5.71 13.09
CA GLN A 53 11.38 7.15 13.38
C GLN A 53 10.26 7.56 14.37
N GLY A 54 9.51 6.60 14.92
CA GLY A 54 8.42 6.85 15.87
C GLY A 54 7.13 7.38 15.24
N LYS A 55 6.97 7.29 13.91
CA LYS A 55 5.73 7.68 13.22
C LYS A 55 4.63 6.65 13.45
N GLY A 56 3.37 7.10 13.43
CA GLY A 56 2.21 6.20 13.37
C GLY A 56 2.07 5.60 11.97
N VAL A 57 2.38 4.31 11.83
CA VAL A 57 2.30 3.61 10.54
C VAL A 57 1.14 2.64 10.55
N PHE A 58 0.28 2.71 9.54
CA PHE A 58 -0.94 1.92 9.45
C PHE A 58 -1.07 1.24 8.09
N SER A 59 -1.49 -0.02 8.10
CA SER A 59 -1.98 -0.68 6.88
C SER A 59 -3.51 -0.66 6.87
N VAL A 60 -4.11 -0.43 5.70
CA VAL A 60 -5.55 -0.62 5.49
C VAL A 60 -5.72 -1.71 4.45
N THR A 61 -6.01 -2.92 4.91
CA THR A 61 -6.29 -4.09 4.09
C THR A 61 -7.74 -4.08 3.62
N VAL A 62 -7.94 -3.90 2.31
CA VAL A 62 -9.27 -3.70 1.72
C VAL A 62 -9.99 -5.03 1.54
N THR A 63 -9.32 -6.03 0.94
CA THR A 63 -9.89 -7.37 0.73
C THR A 63 -9.27 -8.40 1.66
N ASP A 64 -10.02 -9.43 2.01
CA ASP A 64 -9.56 -10.45 2.95
C ASP A 64 -8.69 -11.57 2.33
N GLY A 65 -8.48 -11.54 1.01
CA GLY A 65 -7.68 -12.53 0.31
C GLY A 65 -8.25 -13.94 0.27
N ARG A 66 -9.53 -14.17 0.60
CA ARG A 66 -10.13 -15.53 0.66
C ARG A 66 -9.99 -16.30 -0.65
N GLY A 67 -10.03 -15.61 -1.79
CA GLY A 67 -9.89 -16.17 -3.14
C GLY A 67 -8.45 -16.29 -3.64
N SER A 68 -7.44 -16.17 -2.78
CA SER A 68 -6.03 -16.26 -3.19
C SER A 68 -5.70 -17.64 -3.79
N PRO A 69 -4.74 -17.73 -4.72
CA PRO A 69 -4.19 -19.02 -5.15
C PRO A 69 -3.72 -19.85 -3.96
N ARG A 70 -3.87 -21.17 -4.06
CA ARG A 70 -3.54 -22.13 -3.00
C ARG A 70 -2.64 -23.21 -3.57
N LYS A 71 -1.68 -23.68 -2.77
CA LYS A 71 -0.88 -24.86 -3.07
C LYS A 71 -0.99 -25.82 -1.88
N GLY A 72 -1.25 -27.10 -2.16
CA GLY A 72 -1.46 -28.12 -1.13
C GLY A 72 -2.95 -28.45 -0.92
N PRO A 73 -3.33 -28.97 0.26
CA PRO A 73 -4.70 -29.38 0.57
C PRO A 73 -5.72 -28.26 0.36
N ALA A 74 -6.95 -28.65 0.04
CA ALA A 74 -8.05 -27.69 -0.11
C ALA A 74 -8.35 -27.03 1.24
N ILE A 75 -8.08 -25.73 1.33
CA ILE A 75 -8.46 -24.87 2.46
C ILE A 75 -9.74 -24.12 2.07
N PRO A 76 -10.81 -24.15 2.88
CA PRO A 76 -12.01 -23.34 2.66
C PRO A 76 -11.74 -21.84 2.63
N ASP A 77 -12.55 -21.08 1.89
CA ASP A 77 -12.38 -19.63 1.73
C ASP A 77 -12.35 -18.88 3.08
N GLN A 78 -13.19 -19.27 4.04
CA GLN A 78 -13.24 -18.62 5.35
C GLN A 78 -11.97 -18.88 6.17
N GLU A 79 -11.44 -20.10 6.13
CA GLU A 79 -10.17 -20.45 6.77
C GLU A 79 -9.00 -19.73 6.10
N MET A 80 -9.02 -19.59 4.77
CA MET A 80 -8.03 -18.80 4.04
C MET A 80 -8.07 -17.32 4.44
N ALA A 81 -9.26 -16.72 4.57
CA ALA A 81 -9.40 -15.33 5.02
C ALA A 81 -8.81 -15.12 6.42
N ALA A 82 -9.13 -16.03 7.36
CA ALA A 82 -8.61 -15.98 8.72
C ALA A 82 -7.07 -16.14 8.75
N LEU A 83 -6.53 -17.12 7.99
CA LEU A 83 -5.10 -17.33 7.86
C LEU A 83 -4.41 -16.09 7.28
N ARG A 84 -4.93 -15.53 6.19
CA ARG A 84 -4.36 -14.33 5.55
C ARG A 84 -4.34 -13.12 6.49
N LYS A 85 -5.36 -12.95 7.34
CA LYS A 85 -5.39 -11.91 8.38
C LYS A 85 -4.30 -12.15 9.44
N GLN A 86 -4.13 -13.39 9.89
CA GLN A 86 -3.07 -13.75 10.84
C GLN A 86 -1.67 -13.49 10.27
N GLU A 87 -1.44 -13.88 9.01
CA GLU A 87 -0.17 -13.64 8.31
C GLU A 87 0.13 -12.15 8.15
N SER A 88 -0.88 -11.35 7.77
CA SER A 88 -0.78 -9.89 7.74
C SER A 88 -0.40 -9.31 9.09
N LEU A 89 -1.07 -9.70 10.17
CA LEU A 89 -0.74 -9.22 11.52
C LEU A 89 0.70 -9.60 11.93
N ALA A 90 1.16 -10.80 11.58
CA ALA A 90 2.54 -11.21 11.81
C ALA A 90 3.53 -10.34 11.02
N ALA A 91 3.25 -10.06 9.75
CA ALA A 91 4.05 -9.17 8.91
C ALA A 91 4.11 -7.74 9.46
N LEU A 92 2.96 -7.19 9.90
CA LEU A 92 2.89 -5.86 10.51
C LEU A 92 3.66 -5.80 11.84
N LYS A 93 3.64 -6.88 12.63
CA LYS A 93 4.44 -6.99 13.86
C LYS A 93 5.93 -6.99 13.56
N ILE A 94 6.38 -7.73 12.55
CA ILE A 94 7.77 -7.71 12.09
C ILE A 94 8.14 -6.31 11.60
N ALA A 95 7.26 -5.64 10.86
CA ALA A 95 7.48 -4.29 10.36
C ALA A 95 7.54 -3.24 11.51
N GLY A 96 7.00 -3.55 12.68
CA GLY A 96 7.00 -2.66 13.85
C GLY A 96 6.00 -1.50 13.75
N VAL A 97 4.95 -1.65 12.94
CA VAL A 97 3.98 -0.58 12.67
C VAL A 97 2.91 -0.48 13.78
N ALA A 98 2.11 0.59 13.78
CA ALA A 98 1.11 0.83 14.83
C ALA A 98 -0.04 -0.18 14.80
N GLY A 99 -0.51 -0.56 13.61
CA GLY A 99 -1.58 -1.56 13.46
C GLY A 99 -2.13 -1.64 12.04
N GLY A 100 -3.17 -2.46 11.90
CA GLY A 100 -3.87 -2.68 10.63
C GLY A 100 -5.37 -2.47 10.74
N PHE A 101 -5.99 -1.93 9.70
CA PHE A 101 -7.44 -1.92 9.49
C PHE A 101 -7.82 -3.01 8.49
N TYR A 102 -8.83 -3.82 8.81
CA TYR A 102 -9.28 -4.91 7.95
C TYR A 102 -10.72 -4.66 7.50
N LEU A 103 -10.92 -4.22 6.25
CA LEU A 103 -12.25 -3.86 5.74
C LEU A 103 -13.11 -5.08 5.36
N GLU A 104 -12.48 -6.24 5.21
CA GLU A 104 -13.10 -7.56 5.03
C GLU A 104 -14.00 -7.66 3.78
N LYS A 105 -13.66 -6.91 2.72
CA LYS A 105 -14.36 -6.97 1.42
C LYS A 105 -13.83 -8.11 0.54
N ARG A 106 -14.58 -8.44 -0.51
CA ARG A 106 -14.13 -9.30 -1.61
C ARG A 106 -13.88 -8.47 -2.87
N SER A 107 -12.92 -8.89 -3.70
CA SER A 107 -12.57 -8.21 -4.95
C SER A 107 -13.77 -7.86 -5.87
N PRO A 108 -14.78 -8.74 -6.06
CA PRO A 108 -15.96 -8.39 -6.87
C PRO A 108 -16.91 -7.38 -6.20
N GLU A 109 -16.96 -7.34 -4.86
CA GLU A 109 -17.86 -6.45 -4.12
C GLU A 109 -17.47 -4.97 -4.26
N LEU A 110 -16.23 -4.71 -4.64
CA LEU A 110 -15.71 -3.36 -4.87
C LEU A 110 -16.33 -2.65 -6.09
N GLU A 111 -17.08 -3.36 -6.95
CA GLU A 111 -17.79 -2.77 -8.10
C GLU A 111 -19.20 -2.22 -7.77
N GLY A 112 -19.62 -2.28 -6.50
CA GLY A 112 -20.93 -1.82 -6.07
C GLY A 112 -20.94 -1.25 -4.65
N GLU A 113 -21.96 -1.61 -3.87
CA GLU A 113 -22.13 -1.12 -2.49
C GLU A 113 -20.92 -1.41 -1.60
N GLY A 114 -20.27 -2.58 -1.76
CA GLY A 114 -19.05 -2.91 -1.01
C GLY A 114 -17.89 -1.94 -1.27
N GLY A 115 -17.81 -1.38 -2.49
CA GLY A 115 -16.87 -0.32 -2.85
C GLY A 115 -17.22 1.02 -2.19
N LYS A 116 -18.49 1.41 -2.19
CA LYS A 116 -18.96 2.64 -1.52
C LYS A 116 -18.74 2.58 -0.01
N GLU A 117 -19.03 1.44 0.61
CA GLU A 117 -18.75 1.19 2.03
C GLU A 117 -17.25 1.31 2.30
N ALA A 118 -16.39 0.67 1.49
CA ALA A 118 -14.95 0.78 1.65
C ALA A 118 -14.43 2.22 1.50
N ALA A 119 -14.95 3.00 0.55
CA ALA A 119 -14.62 4.42 0.42
C ALA A 119 -15.05 5.24 1.65
N GLY A 120 -16.24 4.98 2.21
CA GLY A 120 -16.70 5.62 3.45
C GLY A 120 -15.85 5.28 4.67
N GLU A 121 -15.41 4.03 4.79
CA GLU A 121 -14.48 3.58 5.85
C GLU A 121 -13.10 4.21 5.67
N LEU A 122 -12.56 4.22 4.45
CA LEU A 122 -11.29 4.89 4.13
C LEU A 122 -11.34 6.38 4.47
N LYS A 123 -12.43 7.07 4.10
CA LYS A 123 -12.63 8.49 4.44
C LYS A 123 -12.58 8.70 5.95
N SER A 124 -13.27 7.85 6.72
CA SER A 124 -13.30 7.94 8.18
C SER A 124 -11.91 7.70 8.80
N ILE A 125 -11.17 6.71 8.30
CA ILE A 125 -9.79 6.44 8.71
C ILE A 125 -8.87 7.63 8.41
N PHE A 126 -8.94 8.18 7.20
CA PHE A 126 -8.12 9.32 6.79
C PHE A 126 -8.45 10.60 7.56
N ASP A 127 -9.74 10.88 7.80
CA ASP A 127 -10.17 12.04 8.57
C ASP A 127 -9.73 11.95 10.04
N TRP A 128 -9.71 10.74 10.60
CA TRP A 128 -9.22 10.50 11.96
C TRP A 128 -7.70 10.60 12.07
N LEU A 129 -6.97 9.89 11.21
CA LEU A 129 -5.52 9.78 11.27
C LEU A 129 -4.80 11.01 10.71
N ARG A 130 -5.42 11.74 9.78
CA ARG A 130 -4.85 12.90 9.07
C ARG A 130 -3.41 12.64 8.59
N PRO A 131 -3.16 11.56 7.81
CA PRO A 131 -1.81 11.17 7.43
C PRO A 131 -1.06 12.26 6.66
N GLY A 132 0.26 12.31 6.84
CA GLY A 132 1.15 13.13 6.01
C GLY A 132 1.55 12.45 4.70
N GLU A 133 1.59 11.11 4.70
CA GLU A 133 1.86 10.31 3.51
C GLU A 133 0.84 9.16 3.39
N VAL A 134 0.35 8.93 2.18
CA VAL A 134 -0.51 7.79 1.84
C VAL A 134 0.11 7.02 0.68
N PHE A 135 0.36 5.73 0.89
CA PHE A 135 0.85 4.81 -0.12
C PHE A 135 -0.30 3.97 -0.64
N LEU A 136 -0.40 3.80 -1.96
CA LEU A 136 -1.46 3.01 -2.59
C LEU A 136 -0.96 2.39 -3.91
N PRO A 137 -1.66 1.43 -4.52
CA PRO A 137 -1.20 0.88 -5.79
C PRO A 137 -1.19 1.94 -6.91
N ALA A 138 -0.16 1.93 -7.74
CA ALA A 138 0.00 2.86 -8.84
C ALA A 138 -1.02 2.60 -9.97
N PRO A 139 -1.28 3.60 -10.83
CA PRO A 139 -2.15 3.43 -12.00
C PRO A 139 -1.65 2.39 -13.02
N TYR A 140 -0.40 1.96 -12.92
CA TYR A 140 0.27 1.00 -13.83
C TYR A 140 0.05 -0.48 -13.48
N GLU A 141 -0.80 -0.76 -12.48
CA GLU A 141 -1.03 -2.13 -12.01
C GLU A 141 -1.80 -3.01 -13.00
N ARG A 142 -1.36 -4.27 -13.11
CA ARG A 142 -2.03 -5.31 -13.91
C ARG A 142 -3.04 -6.13 -13.11
N HIS A 143 -3.61 -5.55 -12.06
CA HIS A 143 -4.61 -6.19 -11.21
C HIS A 143 -5.81 -5.27 -11.00
N LYS A 144 -7.02 -5.71 -11.40
CA LYS A 144 -8.23 -4.88 -11.35
C LYS A 144 -8.56 -4.40 -9.94
N THR A 145 -8.42 -5.26 -8.92
CA THR A 145 -8.62 -4.87 -7.50
C THR A 145 -7.67 -3.74 -7.09
N HIS A 146 -6.41 -3.74 -7.55
CA HIS A 146 -5.45 -2.69 -7.20
C HIS A 146 -5.93 -1.33 -7.73
N LEU A 147 -6.28 -1.29 -9.03
CA LEU A 147 -6.80 -0.07 -9.66
C LEU A 147 -8.14 0.39 -9.05
N ARG A 148 -8.97 -0.52 -8.53
CA ARG A 148 -10.20 -0.16 -7.80
C ARG A 148 -9.86 0.48 -6.45
N CYS A 149 -8.99 -0.16 -5.65
CA CYS A 149 -8.55 0.40 -4.37
C CYS A 149 -7.87 1.76 -4.53
N THR A 150 -7.08 1.97 -5.59
CA THR A 150 -6.51 3.29 -5.94
C THR A 150 -7.61 4.33 -6.11
N ARG A 151 -8.67 4.04 -6.89
CA ARG A 151 -9.78 4.98 -7.10
C ARG A 151 -10.52 5.28 -5.81
N LEU A 152 -10.86 4.24 -5.04
CA LEU A 152 -11.60 4.38 -3.77
C LEU A 152 -10.80 5.19 -2.73
N ALA A 153 -9.48 4.97 -2.64
CA ALA A 153 -8.62 5.73 -1.76
C ALA A 153 -8.48 7.20 -2.18
N LEU A 154 -8.35 7.48 -3.48
CA LEU A 154 -8.31 8.85 -3.99
C LEU A 154 -9.64 9.58 -3.77
N GLU A 155 -10.77 8.91 -4.00
CA GLU A 155 -12.11 9.43 -3.70
C GLU A 155 -12.25 9.78 -2.21
N ALA A 156 -11.88 8.84 -1.33
CA ALA A 156 -11.91 9.03 0.11
C ALA A 156 -11.02 10.19 0.58
N LEU A 157 -9.82 10.34 0.02
CA LEU A 157 -8.92 11.46 0.33
C LEU A 157 -9.51 12.81 -0.11
N ARG A 158 -10.08 12.89 -1.32
CA ARG A 158 -10.74 14.11 -1.82
C ARG A 158 -11.94 14.51 -0.95
N ALA A 159 -12.61 13.54 -0.34
CA ALA A 159 -13.73 13.77 0.56
C ALA A 159 -13.32 14.23 1.97
N CYS A 160 -12.02 14.35 2.29
CA CYS A 160 -11.51 14.82 3.58
C CYS A 160 -11.09 16.31 3.52
N PRO A 161 -11.89 17.25 4.07
CA PRO A 161 -11.56 18.68 4.01
C PRO A 161 -10.20 19.02 4.63
N GLY A 162 -9.39 19.80 3.91
CA GLY A 162 -8.08 20.26 4.36
C GLY A 162 -7.03 19.17 4.56
N LEU A 163 -7.30 17.92 4.17
CA LEU A 163 -6.31 16.84 4.18
C LEU A 163 -5.53 16.87 2.85
N LYS A 164 -4.22 17.05 2.91
CA LYS A 164 -3.34 17.09 1.72
C LYS A 164 -2.07 16.26 1.95
N PRO A 165 -2.18 14.93 2.13
CA PRO A 165 -1.01 14.06 2.22
C PRO A 165 -0.27 14.06 0.90
N ARG A 166 1.01 13.69 0.96
CA ARG A 166 1.68 13.18 -0.23
C ARG A 166 1.09 11.81 -0.58
N VAL A 167 0.65 11.63 -1.82
CA VAL A 167 0.11 10.35 -2.29
C VAL A 167 1.13 9.66 -3.17
N LEU A 168 1.55 8.45 -2.80
CA LEU A 168 2.63 7.73 -3.45
C LEU A 168 2.15 6.37 -3.96
N GLY A 169 2.24 6.16 -5.28
CA GLY A 169 1.86 4.93 -5.96
C GLY A 169 2.96 3.88 -5.95
N TYR A 170 2.78 2.73 -5.30
CA TYR A 170 3.69 1.57 -5.40
C TYR A 170 3.27 0.63 -6.53
N SER A 171 4.19 -0.18 -7.06
CA SER A 171 3.86 -1.17 -8.10
C SER A 171 4.35 -2.58 -7.76
N LEU A 172 3.47 -3.55 -8.01
CA LEU A 172 3.68 -4.99 -7.79
C LEU A 172 3.56 -5.78 -9.09
N TRP A 173 2.55 -5.50 -9.90
CA TRP A 173 2.29 -6.22 -11.16
C TRP A 173 2.60 -5.39 -12.41
N GLY A 174 3.11 -4.18 -12.24
CA GLY A 174 3.59 -3.30 -13.29
C GLY A 174 5.05 -2.89 -13.06
N ASN A 175 5.63 -2.26 -14.07
CA ASN A 175 6.81 -1.42 -13.90
C ASN A 175 6.37 0.03 -14.12
N PHE A 176 7.08 0.97 -13.51
CA PHE A 176 6.87 2.37 -13.83
C PHE A 176 7.48 2.69 -15.21
N TRP A 177 6.64 3.07 -16.16
CA TRP A 177 7.03 3.62 -17.46
C TRP A 177 6.48 5.04 -17.54
N GLY A 178 7.22 5.97 -18.16
CA GLY A 178 6.83 7.39 -18.21
C GLY A 178 7.92 8.36 -17.75
N GLY A 179 7.70 9.65 -17.97
CA GLY A 179 8.66 10.73 -17.74
C GLY A 179 8.47 11.51 -16.43
N LYS A 180 7.34 11.35 -15.74
CA LYS A 180 7.07 12.01 -14.45
C LYS A 180 8.06 11.54 -13.41
N ARG A 181 8.49 12.48 -12.56
CA ARG A 181 9.43 12.25 -11.48
C ARG A 181 8.96 11.11 -10.56
N ARG A 182 9.84 10.14 -10.34
CA ARG A 182 9.62 9.08 -9.34
C ARG A 182 10.19 9.51 -8.00
N VAL A 183 9.67 8.89 -6.96
CA VAL A 183 10.06 9.10 -5.58
C VAL A 183 10.77 7.86 -5.12
N ILE A 184 12.05 8.00 -4.79
CA ILE A 184 12.90 6.89 -4.40
C ILE A 184 13.08 6.95 -2.88
N ARG A 185 12.96 5.81 -2.23
CA ARG A 185 13.25 5.65 -0.82
C ARG A 185 14.33 4.59 -0.66
N ASP A 186 15.46 4.97 -0.08
CA ASP A 186 16.50 4.03 0.29
C ASP A 186 15.97 3.13 1.41
N ILE A 187 15.94 1.84 1.14
CA ILE A 187 15.53 0.80 2.08
C ILE A 187 16.64 -0.21 2.34
N THR A 188 17.87 0.11 1.95
CA THR A 188 19.06 -0.72 2.17
C THR A 188 19.19 -1.19 3.62
N PRO A 189 18.98 -0.33 4.64
CA PRO A 189 19.06 -0.77 6.03
C PRO A 189 17.93 -1.74 6.43
N PHE A 190 16.80 -1.71 5.72
CA PHE A 190 15.56 -2.38 6.12
C PHE A 190 15.22 -3.61 5.28
N ILE A 191 15.98 -3.90 4.22
CA ILE A 191 15.66 -4.97 3.27
C ILE A 191 15.49 -6.35 3.95
N ARG A 192 16.32 -6.67 4.95
CA ARG A 192 16.24 -7.94 5.68
C ARG A 192 14.90 -8.07 6.42
N LYS A 193 14.51 -7.02 7.15
CA LYS A 193 13.26 -6.96 7.92
C LYS A 193 12.04 -6.91 7.00
N LYS A 194 12.13 -6.23 5.85
CA LYS A 194 11.12 -6.29 4.78
C LYS A 194 10.93 -7.72 4.27
N VAL A 195 12.02 -8.44 3.98
CA VAL A 195 11.97 -9.84 3.53
C VAL A 195 11.34 -10.75 4.59
N GLU A 196 11.67 -10.55 5.86
CA GLU A 196 11.06 -11.28 6.97
C GLU A 196 9.54 -11.04 7.05
N ALA A 197 9.10 -9.78 6.91
CA ALA A 197 7.67 -9.45 6.87
C ALA A 197 6.96 -10.10 5.67
N VAL A 198 7.59 -10.11 4.49
CA VAL A 198 7.06 -10.81 3.30
C VAL A 198 6.96 -12.33 3.53
N LEU A 199 7.95 -12.92 4.21
CA LEU A 199 7.96 -14.35 4.52
C LEU A 199 6.86 -14.76 5.52
N ALA A 200 6.32 -13.83 6.31
CA ALA A 200 5.20 -14.10 7.21
C ALA A 200 3.92 -14.50 6.45
N HIS A 201 3.81 -14.17 5.16
CA HIS A 201 2.73 -14.63 4.27
C HIS A 201 2.98 -16.04 3.73
N SER A 202 3.22 -16.98 4.64
CA SER A 202 3.63 -18.36 4.35
C SER A 202 2.75 -19.07 3.29
N SER A 203 1.45 -18.86 3.36
CA SER A 203 0.44 -19.42 2.46
C SER A 203 0.64 -18.95 1.02
N GLN A 204 1.12 -17.73 0.84
CA GLN A 204 1.39 -17.16 -0.47
C GLN A 204 2.78 -17.49 -0.98
N ILE A 205 3.76 -17.46 -0.08
CA ILE A 205 5.14 -17.87 -0.37
C ILE A 205 5.17 -19.31 -0.87
N ALA A 206 4.27 -20.17 -0.36
CA ALA A 206 4.17 -21.56 -0.79
C ALA A 206 3.94 -21.74 -2.30
N TYR A 207 3.26 -20.81 -2.98
CA TYR A 207 3.01 -20.89 -4.42
C TYR A 207 3.80 -19.88 -5.27
N LYS A 208 4.30 -18.79 -4.69
CA LYS A 208 5.08 -17.77 -5.42
C LYS A 208 6.19 -17.21 -4.54
N ASN A 209 7.41 -17.19 -5.07
CA ASN A 209 8.61 -16.72 -4.36
C ASN A 209 8.67 -15.19 -4.24
N TYR A 210 7.67 -14.57 -3.61
CA TYR A 210 7.60 -13.12 -3.46
C TYR A 210 8.83 -12.52 -2.78
N GLN A 211 9.38 -13.18 -1.77
CA GLN A 211 10.60 -12.78 -1.06
C GLN A 211 11.79 -12.60 -2.01
N GLN A 212 11.97 -13.51 -2.97
CA GLN A 212 13.05 -13.41 -3.96
C GLN A 212 12.75 -12.31 -4.98
N GLY A 213 11.49 -12.23 -5.41
CA GLY A 213 11.02 -11.19 -6.32
C GLY A 213 11.22 -9.78 -5.75
N ILE A 214 10.93 -9.56 -4.47
CA ILE A 214 11.11 -8.28 -3.77
C ILE A 214 12.60 -7.91 -3.65
N VAL A 215 13.46 -8.84 -3.27
CA VAL A 215 14.91 -8.61 -3.23
C VAL A 215 15.43 -8.22 -4.62
N GLY A 216 15.07 -8.99 -5.64
CA GLY A 216 15.46 -8.72 -7.03
C GLY A 216 14.95 -7.37 -7.53
N LYS A 217 13.66 -7.07 -7.28
CA LYS A 217 13.03 -5.82 -7.68
C LYS A 217 13.71 -4.62 -7.03
N ASN A 218 13.80 -4.59 -5.70
CA ASN A 218 14.34 -3.42 -4.99
C ASN A 218 15.83 -3.21 -5.24
N ASN A 219 16.59 -4.27 -5.51
CA ASN A 219 17.98 -4.15 -5.95
C ASN A 219 18.09 -3.65 -7.40
N SER A 220 17.34 -4.25 -8.32
CA SER A 220 17.31 -3.85 -9.73
C SER A 220 16.92 -2.37 -9.86
N GLU A 221 15.93 -1.91 -9.11
CA GLU A 221 15.56 -0.49 -9.05
C GLU A 221 16.70 0.37 -8.49
N ALA A 222 17.46 -0.10 -7.51
CA ALA A 222 18.57 0.67 -6.96
C ALA A 222 19.74 0.82 -7.95
N VAL A 223 19.96 -0.20 -8.79
CA VAL A 223 21.06 -0.26 -9.77
C VAL A 223 20.73 0.48 -11.06
N PHE A 224 19.54 0.25 -11.63
CA PHE A 224 19.21 0.69 -12.99
C PHE A 224 18.39 1.99 -13.05
N TRP A 225 18.13 2.62 -11.91
CA TRP A 225 17.32 3.83 -11.87
C TRP A 225 18.05 5.08 -12.40
N GLU A 226 19.29 5.34 -11.96
CA GLU A 226 20.11 6.45 -12.46
C GLU A 226 21.20 5.94 -13.41
N SER A 227 21.22 6.41 -14.65
CA SER A 227 22.17 5.95 -15.68
C SER A 227 23.52 6.68 -15.66
N HIS A 228 23.60 7.86 -15.04
CA HIS A 228 24.79 8.73 -15.06
C HIS A 228 25.38 8.99 -13.67
N GLU A 229 24.75 8.50 -12.61
CA GLU A 229 25.17 8.71 -11.22
C GLU A 229 25.80 7.44 -10.63
N VAL A 230 26.68 7.62 -9.66
CA VAL A 230 27.18 6.50 -8.86
C VAL A 230 26.05 5.95 -7.98
N GLN A 231 25.97 4.63 -7.84
CA GLN A 231 24.98 3.97 -6.99
C GLN A 231 25.10 4.42 -5.52
N LYS A 232 24.01 4.94 -4.95
CA LYS A 232 23.95 5.48 -3.58
C LYS A 232 23.32 4.52 -2.57
N ALA A 233 22.53 3.53 -3.04
CA ALA A 233 21.79 2.59 -2.21
C ALA A 233 21.87 1.17 -2.79
N GLY A 234 21.83 0.15 -1.94
CA GLY A 234 21.79 -1.26 -2.36
C GLY A 234 20.39 -1.74 -2.71
N PHE A 235 19.36 -1.15 -2.08
CA PHE A 235 17.95 -1.47 -2.29
C PHE A 235 17.09 -0.21 -2.16
N VAL A 236 16.14 -0.03 -3.07
CA VAL A 236 15.21 1.09 -3.03
C VAL A 236 13.77 0.63 -3.27
N GLU A 237 12.83 1.37 -2.70
CA GLU A 237 11.44 1.36 -3.14
C GLU A 237 11.19 2.60 -4.01
N VAL A 238 10.63 2.38 -5.19
CA VAL A 238 10.27 3.43 -6.14
C VAL A 238 8.76 3.63 -6.10
N PHE A 239 8.35 4.89 -6.08
CA PHE A 239 6.95 5.29 -6.11
C PHE A 239 6.71 6.34 -7.19
N VAL A 240 5.50 6.38 -7.71
CA VAL A 240 5.02 7.50 -8.53
C VAL A 240 4.30 8.52 -7.65
N ASP A 241 4.57 9.81 -7.83
CA ASP A 241 3.85 10.85 -7.10
C ASP A 241 2.45 11.06 -7.72
N LEU A 242 1.42 10.83 -6.92
CA LEU A 242 0.01 10.90 -7.30
C LEU A 242 -0.69 12.08 -6.63
N SER A 243 0.05 12.99 -5.99
CA SER A 243 -0.53 14.10 -5.23
C SER A 243 -1.37 15.05 -6.10
N GLU A 244 -1.09 15.12 -7.42
CA GLU A 244 -1.87 15.90 -8.38
C GLU A 244 -3.34 15.46 -8.48
N PHE A 245 -3.67 14.22 -8.12
CA PHE A 245 -5.06 13.77 -8.07
C PHE A 245 -5.86 14.49 -6.99
N LEU A 246 -5.22 15.02 -5.94
CA LEU A 246 -5.92 15.81 -4.91
C LEU A 246 -6.17 17.25 -5.35
N GLU A 247 -5.42 17.73 -6.35
CA GLU A 247 -5.52 19.09 -6.90
C GLU A 247 -6.42 19.14 -8.14
N ASN A 248 -6.43 18.07 -8.93
CA ASN A 248 -7.21 17.95 -10.16
C ASN A 248 -8.27 16.84 -10.03
N TRP A 249 -9.50 17.24 -9.77
CA TRP A 249 -10.61 16.31 -9.48
C TRP A 249 -11.06 15.54 -10.73
N ASP A 250 -10.91 16.14 -11.91
CA ASP A 250 -11.27 15.55 -13.20
C ASP A 250 -10.17 14.65 -13.78
N LEU A 251 -8.98 14.63 -13.17
CA LEU A 251 -7.90 13.76 -13.62
C LEU A 251 -8.27 12.29 -13.43
N SER A 252 -8.43 11.58 -14.55
CA SER A 252 -8.63 10.13 -14.56
C SER A 252 -7.30 9.38 -14.50
N LEU A 253 -7.32 8.12 -14.05
CA LEU A 253 -6.13 7.26 -14.10
C LEU A 253 -5.60 7.10 -15.54
N ALA A 254 -6.50 7.07 -16.53
CA ALA A 254 -6.12 6.93 -17.93
C ALA A 254 -5.41 8.19 -18.44
N ASP A 255 -5.92 9.37 -18.11
CA ASP A 255 -5.29 10.64 -18.52
C ASP A 255 -3.97 10.88 -17.80
N PHE A 256 -3.85 10.45 -16.54
CA PHE A 256 -2.57 10.44 -15.84
C PHE A 256 -1.52 9.63 -16.60
N ILE A 257 -1.86 8.39 -17.02
CA ILE A 257 -0.94 7.52 -17.78
C ILE A 257 -0.58 8.15 -19.14
N ARG A 258 -1.56 8.70 -19.86
CA ARG A 258 -1.31 9.38 -21.16
C ARG A 258 -0.33 10.53 -20.99
N ARG A 259 -0.56 11.40 -20.00
CA ARG A 259 0.32 12.53 -19.70
C ARG A 259 1.71 12.07 -19.28
N ASP A 260 1.83 10.98 -18.52
CA ASP A 260 3.14 10.43 -18.12
C ASP A 260 3.92 9.88 -19.33
N ALA A 261 3.22 9.26 -20.29
CA ALA A 261 3.81 8.80 -21.54
C ALA A 261 4.22 9.95 -22.46
N GLU A 262 3.38 10.98 -22.60
CA GLU A 262 3.72 12.20 -23.36
C GLU A 262 4.93 12.91 -22.77
N GLU A 263 5.01 12.99 -21.44
CA GLU A 263 6.16 13.56 -20.74
C GLU A 263 7.44 12.76 -21.00
N PHE A 264 7.35 11.43 -21.05
CA PHE A 264 8.50 10.60 -21.43
C PHE A 264 9.00 10.93 -22.83
N ILE A 265 8.09 10.99 -23.80
CA ILE A 265 8.42 11.34 -25.19
C ILE A 265 9.12 12.70 -25.19
N ARG A 266 8.54 13.72 -24.53
CA ARG A 266 9.10 15.08 -24.48
C ARG A 266 10.52 15.15 -23.89
N ILE A 267 10.82 14.32 -22.90
CA ILE A 267 12.14 14.34 -22.22
C ILE A 267 13.19 13.56 -23.01
N TYR A 268 12.81 12.43 -23.62
CA TYR A 268 13.79 11.43 -24.10
C TYR A 268 13.80 11.20 -25.61
N LEU A 269 12.82 11.68 -26.38
CA LEU A 269 12.69 11.47 -27.83
C LEU A 269 12.53 12.79 -28.60
#